data_AF-B6Q962-F1
#
_entry.id   AF-B6Q962-F1
#
_cell.length_a   1.000
_cell.length_b   1.000
_cell.length_c   1.000
_cell.angle_alpha   90.00
_cell.angle_beta   90.00
_cell.angle_gamma   90.00
#
_symmetry.space_group_name_H-M   'P 1'
#
loop_
_entity.id
_entity.type
_entity.pdbx_description
1 polymer ?
#
loop_
_entity_poly.entity_id
_entity_poly.type
_entity_poly.pdbx_seq_one_letter_code
_entity_poly.pdbx_strand_id
1 'polypeptide(L)'
;MQVASWRPSIDGYINTQNGGVEMEIDGSVLCHIINPYSTTPDPDPWACQEEEEMPNRREAKQVTFPFGELAWSTVEGKTHAHFKPGLEKELANAKVPFGDEVGSKFEPGTLIASYLTALNHGASDPNFQLASPTAPISERIDRFVKCFMALAKGGREPLIISRDWLEEAARIKRRVLAEGGSNRSFYDDIIDAIDAVDKSEMPRDTKGFIKHEIRLRFFFEKDSFHFYLDGGTETSGPVPFYWIERLSKEVLESYKSHPAGTWKRTLYESRHDVQSVLRVYPCVYMKKWLLVQEFTRGCELWKGNVLLGAPVLA
;
A
#
# COMPACT_ATOMS: atom_id res chain seq x y z
N MET A 1 16.20 -12.11 19.66
CA MET A 1 16.93 -11.64 18.47
C MET A 1 17.72 -12.84 17.97
N GLN A 2 17.22 -13.56 16.97
CA GLN A 2 17.96 -14.69 16.36
C GLN A 2 19.07 -14.09 15.50
N VAL A 3 20.29 -14.64 15.64
CA VAL A 3 21.43 -14.27 14.81
C VAL A 3 21.16 -14.79 13.39
N ALA A 4 21.04 -13.88 12.43
CA ALA A 4 20.95 -14.23 11.01
C ALA A 4 22.15 -15.09 10.63
N SER A 5 21.91 -16.28 10.09
CA SER A 5 22.99 -17.19 9.72
C SER A 5 23.29 -17.08 8.23
N TRP A 6 24.52 -16.66 7.92
CA TRP A 6 25.08 -16.74 6.57
C TRP A 6 25.75 -18.10 6.44
N ARG A 7 25.38 -18.90 5.44
CA ARG A 7 26.03 -20.18 5.18
C ARG A 7 26.30 -20.31 3.68
N PRO A 8 27.48 -20.81 3.27
CA PRO A 8 27.63 -21.33 1.92
C PRO A 8 26.51 -22.35 1.68
N SER A 9 25.90 -22.35 0.50
CA SER A 9 24.88 -23.37 0.18
C SER A 9 25.54 -24.75 0.29
N ILE A 10 25.19 -25.48 1.36
CA ILE A 10 25.84 -26.74 1.73
C ILE A 10 25.29 -27.92 0.93
N ASP A 11 24.20 -27.70 0.21
CA ASP A 11 23.63 -28.65 -0.73
C ASP A 11 24.30 -28.51 -2.10
N GLY A 12 25.55 -29.00 -2.15
CA GLY A 12 26.22 -29.51 -3.34
C GLY A 12 26.33 -28.57 -4.54
N TYR A 13 27.56 -28.09 -4.80
CA TYR A 13 28.05 -27.73 -6.14
C TYR A 13 26.96 -27.25 -7.11
N ILE A 14 26.34 -26.10 -6.85
CA ILE A 14 25.59 -25.41 -7.89
C ILE A 14 26.65 -24.79 -8.78
N ASN A 15 27.05 -25.58 -9.77
CA ASN A 15 27.68 -25.12 -10.98
C ASN A 15 26.66 -24.18 -11.64
N THR A 16 26.57 -22.92 -11.17
CA THR A 16 26.14 -21.87 -12.07
C THR A 16 27.05 -22.06 -13.27
N GLN A 17 26.50 -22.30 -14.46
CA GLN A 17 27.25 -22.78 -15.62
C GLN A 17 28.42 -21.85 -16.04
N ASN A 18 28.61 -20.73 -15.32
CA ASN A 18 29.60 -19.68 -15.47
C ASN A 18 30.49 -19.46 -14.21
N GLY A 19 30.52 -20.37 -13.22
CA GLY A 19 31.47 -20.33 -12.08
C GLY A 19 31.14 -19.37 -10.93
N GLY A 20 29.93 -18.83 -10.86
CA GLY A 20 29.42 -17.96 -9.80
C GLY A 20 29.27 -18.63 -8.42
N VAL A 21 29.36 -17.81 -7.37
CA VAL A 21 29.10 -18.21 -5.98
C VAL A 21 27.63 -17.94 -5.66
N GLU A 22 26.94 -18.96 -5.15
CA GLU A 22 25.60 -18.81 -4.57
C GLU A 22 25.68 -18.87 -3.04
N MET A 23 25.04 -17.90 -2.39
CA MET A 23 24.91 -17.83 -0.95
C MET A 23 23.46 -18.07 -0.54
N GLU A 24 23.25 -18.92 0.45
CA GLU A 24 21.93 -19.04 1.07
C GLU A 24 21.80 -17.99 2.18
N ILE A 25 20.75 -17.19 2.10
CA ILE A 25 20.46 -16.13 3.05
C ILE A 25 19.00 -16.21 3.51
N ASP A 26 18.76 -15.87 4.77
CA ASP A 26 17.40 -15.70 5.26
C ASP A 26 16.73 -14.57 4.47
N GLY A 27 15.56 -14.80 3.90
CA GLY A 27 14.89 -13.78 3.09
C GLY A 27 14.51 -12.53 3.89
N SER A 28 14.37 -12.65 5.22
CA SER A 28 14.25 -11.50 6.12
C SER A 28 15.45 -10.54 6.05
N VAL A 29 16.67 -11.05 5.88
CA VAL A 29 17.89 -10.23 5.70
C VAL A 29 17.79 -9.45 4.39
N LEU A 30 17.36 -10.11 3.32
CA LEU A 30 17.18 -9.46 2.02
C LEU A 30 16.11 -8.37 2.10
N CYS A 31 14.98 -8.61 2.76
CA CYS A 31 13.95 -7.60 3.01
C CYS A 31 14.47 -6.40 3.81
N HIS A 32 15.36 -6.64 4.79
CA HIS A 32 16.03 -5.58 5.56
C HIS A 32 17.03 -4.76 4.74
N ILE A 33 17.45 -5.23 3.56
CA ILE A 33 18.24 -4.47 2.59
C ILE A 33 17.31 -3.77 1.60
N ILE A 34 16.34 -4.48 1.03
CA ILE A 34 15.43 -3.95 0.01
C ILE A 34 14.68 -2.71 0.52
N ASN A 35 14.01 -2.82 1.67
CA ASN A 35 13.16 -1.75 2.18
C ASN A 35 13.87 -0.40 2.32
N PRO A 36 15.00 -0.29 3.05
CA PRO A 36 15.67 0.99 3.24
C PRO A 36 16.48 1.45 2.03
N TYR A 37 17.01 0.55 1.21
CA TYR A 37 17.97 0.97 0.17
C TYR A 37 17.40 1.04 -1.24
N SER A 38 16.20 0.48 -1.47
CA SER A 38 15.55 0.58 -2.78
C SER A 38 15.32 2.04 -3.18
N THR A 39 15.54 2.36 -4.45
CA THR A 39 15.28 3.70 -4.99
C THR A 39 13.77 3.94 -5.00
N THR A 40 13.29 4.86 -4.17
CA THR A 40 11.95 5.41 -4.27
C THR A 40 11.93 6.47 -5.38
N PRO A 41 10.94 6.44 -6.29
CA PRO A 41 10.66 7.56 -7.18
C PRO A 41 10.61 8.88 -6.40
N ASP A 42 11.11 9.96 -7.02
CA ASP A 42 11.13 11.28 -6.41
C ASP A 42 9.70 11.84 -6.35
N PRO A 43 9.12 12.04 -5.16
CA PRO A 43 7.79 12.62 -4.98
C PRO A 43 7.76 14.15 -5.16
N ASP A 44 8.83 14.80 -5.64
CA ASP A 44 8.79 16.23 -5.92
C ASP A 44 7.75 16.55 -7.03
N PRO A 45 6.67 17.29 -6.72
CA PRO A 45 5.58 17.54 -7.66
C PRO A 45 5.99 18.35 -8.89
N TRP A 46 7.13 19.03 -8.85
CA TRP A 46 7.67 19.75 -10.02
C TRP A 46 8.48 18.83 -10.95
N ALA A 47 8.93 17.68 -10.44
CA ALA A 47 9.63 16.66 -11.21
C ALA A 47 8.66 15.72 -11.93
N CYS A 48 7.50 15.43 -11.32
CA CYS A 48 6.42 14.66 -11.95
C CYS A 48 5.44 15.60 -12.65
N GLN A 49 5.34 15.55 -13.99
CA GLN A 49 4.36 16.36 -14.73
C GLN A 49 2.95 15.74 -14.75
N GLU A 50 2.84 14.44 -14.45
CA GLU A 50 1.60 13.66 -14.45
C GLU A 50 1.57 12.77 -13.20
N GLU A 51 0.37 12.37 -12.76
CA GLU A 51 0.20 11.40 -11.68
C GLU A 51 0.75 10.03 -12.11
N GLU A 52 1.72 9.48 -11.36
CA GLU A 52 2.30 8.15 -11.62
C GLU A 52 1.92 7.17 -10.52
N GLU A 53 1.32 6.04 -10.89
CA GLU A 53 1.04 4.96 -9.94
C GLU A 53 2.34 4.25 -9.53
N MET A 54 2.58 4.17 -8.23
CA MET A 54 3.77 3.54 -7.68
C MET A 54 3.76 2.03 -7.92
N PRO A 55 4.86 1.45 -8.45
CA PRO A 55 4.93 0.02 -8.74
C PRO A 55 4.89 -0.81 -7.45
N ASN A 56 4.18 -1.94 -7.49
CA ASN A 56 4.23 -2.95 -6.45
C ASN A 56 5.44 -3.87 -6.66
N ARG A 57 6.55 -3.63 -5.96
CA ARG A 57 7.79 -4.36 -6.15
C ARG A 57 7.71 -5.81 -5.66
N ARG A 58 6.77 -6.15 -4.77
CA ARG A 58 6.47 -7.56 -4.43
C ARG A 58 6.01 -8.34 -5.66
N GLU A 59 5.19 -7.72 -6.50
CA GLU A 59 4.65 -8.32 -7.73
C GLU A 59 5.64 -8.25 -8.89
N ALA A 60 6.36 -7.13 -9.02
CA ALA A 60 7.38 -6.96 -10.06
C ALA A 60 8.56 -7.94 -9.89
N LYS A 61 8.79 -8.42 -8.66
CA LYS A 61 9.92 -9.29 -8.29
C LYS A 61 11.28 -8.74 -8.70
N GLN A 62 11.39 -7.42 -8.73
CA GLN A 62 12.59 -6.68 -9.08
C GLN A 62 12.61 -5.37 -8.32
N VAL A 63 13.81 -4.95 -7.89
CA VAL A 63 14.07 -3.66 -7.27
C VAL A 63 15.37 -3.06 -7.78
N THR A 64 15.39 -1.74 -7.87
CA THR A 64 16.59 -0.96 -8.19
C THR A 64 17.14 -0.31 -6.94
N PHE A 65 18.47 -0.28 -6.84
CA PHE A 65 19.24 0.41 -5.81
C PHE A 65 20.13 1.46 -6.47
N PRO A 66 20.64 2.46 -5.71
CA PRO A 66 21.68 3.35 -6.19
C PRO A 66 23.01 2.67 -6.58
N PHE A 67 23.13 1.36 -6.34
CA PHE A 67 24.36 0.57 -6.48
C PHE A 67 24.16 -0.74 -7.25
N GLY A 68 23.02 -0.93 -7.90
CA GLY A 68 22.73 -2.12 -8.70
C GLY A 68 21.26 -2.46 -8.74
N GLU A 69 20.96 -3.64 -9.27
CA GLU A 69 19.60 -4.16 -9.44
C GLU A 69 19.50 -5.55 -8.83
N LEU A 70 18.37 -5.85 -8.19
CA LEU A 70 18.08 -7.17 -7.66
C LEU A 70 16.75 -7.65 -8.25
N ALA A 71 16.78 -8.80 -8.90
CA ALA A 71 15.60 -9.50 -9.36
C ALA A 71 15.54 -10.88 -8.71
N TRP A 72 14.35 -11.41 -8.48
CA TRP A 72 14.19 -12.77 -7.97
C TRP A 72 13.10 -13.54 -8.68
N SER A 73 13.29 -14.85 -8.75
CA SER A 73 12.34 -15.78 -9.35
C SER A 73 12.21 -17.03 -8.49
N THR A 74 11.13 -17.78 -8.72
CA THR A 74 10.91 -19.05 -8.03
C THR A 74 11.21 -20.18 -9.00
N VAL A 75 12.22 -21.00 -8.70
CA VAL A 75 12.64 -22.14 -9.49
C VAL A 75 12.55 -23.37 -8.60
N GLU A 76 11.80 -24.39 -9.02
CA GLU A 76 11.61 -25.64 -8.26
C GLU A 76 11.18 -25.43 -6.79
N GLY A 77 10.38 -24.39 -6.55
CA GLY A 77 9.89 -24.04 -5.20
C GLY A 77 10.91 -23.30 -4.32
N LYS A 78 12.12 -23.01 -4.82
CA LYS A 78 13.13 -22.18 -4.15
C LYS A 78 13.17 -20.78 -4.74
N THR A 79 13.44 -19.78 -3.91
CA THR A 79 13.60 -18.39 -4.36
C THR A 79 15.06 -18.15 -4.73
N HIS A 80 15.30 -17.84 -6.00
CA HIS A 80 16.62 -17.45 -6.51
C HIS A 80 16.63 -15.94 -6.75
N ALA A 81 17.56 -15.25 -6.12
CA ALA A 81 17.79 -13.82 -6.31
C ALA A 81 19.10 -13.60 -7.06
N HIS A 82 19.08 -12.67 -8.00
CA HIS A 82 20.21 -12.29 -8.83
C HIS A 82 20.48 -10.81 -8.63
N PHE A 83 21.69 -10.50 -8.16
CA PHE A 83 22.14 -9.13 -8.03
C PHE A 83 23.05 -8.76 -9.20
N LYS A 84 22.65 -7.73 -9.94
CA LYS A 84 23.46 -7.11 -10.98
C LYS A 84 24.14 -5.88 -10.37
N PRO A 85 25.47 -5.90 -10.16
CA PRO A 85 26.17 -4.77 -9.60
C PRO A 85 26.11 -3.55 -10.52
N GLY A 86 26.01 -2.36 -9.91
CA GLY A 86 26.26 -1.09 -10.58
C GLY A 86 27.76 -0.86 -10.85
N LEU A 87 28.13 0.39 -11.12
CA LEU A 87 29.52 0.77 -11.34
C LEU A 87 30.35 0.64 -10.05
N GLU A 88 31.66 0.39 -10.18
CA GLU A 88 32.57 0.23 -9.03
C GLU A 88 32.50 1.42 -8.06
N LYS A 89 32.42 2.64 -8.58
CA LYS A 89 32.22 3.85 -7.78
C LYS A 89 30.92 3.82 -6.95
N GLU A 90 29.84 3.30 -7.51
CA GLU A 90 28.52 3.22 -6.85
C GLU A 90 28.53 2.17 -5.75
N LEU A 91 29.23 1.06 -5.99
CA LEU A 91 29.49 0.02 -4.99
C LEU A 91 30.37 0.54 -3.85
N ALA A 92 31.39 1.36 -4.16
CA ALA A 92 32.31 1.93 -3.17
C ALA A 92 31.68 3.05 -2.31
N ASN A 93 30.67 3.76 -2.83
CA ASN A 93 30.01 4.85 -2.11
C ASN A 93 29.33 4.38 -0.80
N ALA A 94 29.28 5.25 0.20
CA ALA A 94 28.53 4.99 1.43
C ALA A 94 27.04 4.77 1.11
N LYS A 95 26.44 3.74 1.72
CA LYS A 95 25.03 3.39 1.52
C LYS A 95 24.19 4.08 2.57
N VAL A 96 23.26 4.94 2.14
CA VAL A 96 22.40 5.73 3.03
C VAL A 96 20.96 5.19 2.97
N PRO A 97 20.39 4.71 4.10
CA PRO A 97 19.00 4.30 4.17
C PRO A 97 18.05 5.44 3.78
N PHE A 98 17.06 5.13 2.93
CA PHE A 98 16.06 6.05 2.38
C PHE A 98 16.64 7.23 1.60
N GLY A 99 17.91 7.14 1.19
CA GLY A 99 18.61 8.21 0.47
C GLY A 99 18.89 9.45 1.33
N ASP A 100 19.72 10.35 0.81
CA ASP A 100 20.15 11.55 1.55
C ASP A 100 18.99 12.53 1.79
N GLU A 101 18.11 12.70 0.81
CA GLU A 101 17.04 13.70 0.90
C GLU A 101 15.99 13.36 1.95
N VAL A 102 15.50 12.12 1.98
CA VAL A 102 14.49 11.67 2.94
C VAL A 102 15.14 11.20 4.25
N GLY A 103 16.24 10.45 4.17
CA GLY A 103 16.98 9.96 5.33
C GLY A 103 17.44 11.09 6.27
N SER A 104 17.86 12.24 5.72
CA SER A 104 18.26 13.41 6.51
C SER A 104 17.10 14.14 7.21
N LYS A 105 15.84 13.84 6.88
CA LYS A 105 14.67 14.42 7.55
C LYS A 105 14.27 13.67 8.82
N PHE A 106 14.75 12.45 9.00
CA PHE A 106 14.58 11.77 10.27
C PHE A 106 15.43 12.46 11.33
N GLU A 107 14.90 12.52 12.56
CA GLU A 107 15.71 12.97 13.69
C GLU A 107 16.98 12.10 13.82
N PRO A 108 18.14 12.69 14.16
CA PRO A 108 19.37 11.92 14.29
C PRO A 108 19.21 10.70 15.21
N GLY A 109 19.53 9.52 14.67
CA GLY A 109 19.45 8.25 15.42
C GLY A 109 18.07 7.60 15.48
N THR A 110 17.01 8.21 14.93
CA THR A 110 15.65 7.64 15.01
C THR A 110 15.26 6.82 13.78
N LEU A 111 15.95 6.96 12.64
CA LEU A 111 15.61 6.31 11.38
C LEU A 111 15.38 4.80 11.52
N ILE A 112 16.30 4.08 12.15
CA ILE A 112 16.18 2.63 12.36
C ILE A 112 15.02 2.30 13.31
N ALA A 113 14.81 3.12 14.35
CA ALA A 113 13.67 2.95 15.26
C ALA A 113 12.34 3.15 14.53
N SER A 114 12.23 4.17 13.67
CA SER A 114 11.07 4.43 12.82
C SER A 114 10.79 3.29 11.85
N TYR A 115 11.82 2.77 11.19
CA TYR A 115 11.73 1.61 10.31
C TYR A 115 11.24 0.36 11.07
N LEU A 116 11.83 0.05 12.22
CA LEU A 116 11.41 -1.11 13.03
C LEU A 116 10.01 -0.93 13.62
N THR A 117 9.62 0.30 13.94
CA THR A 117 8.28 0.64 14.42
C THR A 117 7.25 0.39 13.32
N ALA A 118 7.51 0.86 12.09
CA ALA A 118 6.65 0.58 10.94
C ALA A 118 6.56 -0.92 10.62
N LEU A 119 7.67 -1.65 10.71
CA LEU A 119 7.68 -3.11 10.53
C LEU A 119 6.83 -3.85 11.57
N ASN A 120 6.78 -3.36 12.81
CA ASN A 120 6.04 -3.99 13.91
C ASN A 120 4.57 -3.58 13.99
N HIS A 121 4.28 -2.30 13.71
CA HIS A 121 2.99 -1.68 13.99
C HIS A 121 2.28 -1.16 12.73
N GLY A 122 2.87 -1.37 11.56
CA GLY A 122 2.34 -0.94 10.27
C GLY A 122 2.65 0.51 9.90
N ALA A 123 2.94 1.38 10.87
CA ALA A 123 3.35 2.76 10.63
C ALA A 123 4.40 3.22 11.64
N SER A 124 5.32 4.10 11.23
CA SER A 124 6.39 4.63 12.10
C SER A 124 5.89 5.64 13.14
N ASP A 125 4.78 6.33 12.86
CA ASP A 125 4.13 7.24 13.81
C ASP A 125 2.84 6.60 14.36
N PRO A 126 2.67 6.52 15.69
CA PRO A 126 1.46 6.07 16.34
C PRO A 126 0.18 6.66 15.76
N ASN A 127 0.13 7.94 15.40
CA ASN A 127 -1.05 8.61 14.83
C ASN A 127 -1.60 7.94 13.56
N PHE A 128 -0.73 7.24 12.84
CA PHE A 128 -1.05 6.54 11.61
C PHE A 128 -1.25 5.04 11.81
N GLN A 129 -1.04 4.47 13.01
CA GLN A 129 -1.24 3.05 13.25
C GLN A 129 -2.73 2.69 13.24
N LEU A 130 -3.13 1.70 12.45
CA LEU A 130 -4.48 1.13 12.49
C LEU A 130 -4.73 0.40 13.81
N ALA A 131 -6.00 0.24 14.18
CA ALA A 131 -6.35 -0.62 15.30
C ALA A 131 -5.99 -2.08 14.99
N SER A 132 -5.83 -2.90 16.03
CA SER A 132 -5.55 -4.33 15.85
C SER A 132 -6.58 -4.99 14.92
N PRO A 133 -6.18 -5.90 14.02
CA PRO A 133 -7.12 -6.65 13.19
C PRO A 133 -8.17 -7.44 13.99
N THR A 134 -7.87 -7.76 15.25
CA THR A 134 -8.76 -8.46 16.19
C THR A 134 -9.65 -7.54 17.02
N ALA A 135 -9.45 -6.22 16.93
CA ALA A 135 -10.29 -5.25 17.63
C ALA A 135 -11.72 -5.21 17.03
N PRO A 136 -12.72 -4.73 17.80
CA PRO A 136 -14.06 -4.50 17.28
C PRO A 136 -14.07 -3.67 15.99
N ILE A 137 -14.98 -3.97 15.07
CA ILE A 137 -15.03 -3.30 13.77
C ILE A 137 -15.22 -1.78 13.89
N SER A 138 -15.99 -1.32 14.87
CA SER A 138 -16.20 0.11 15.14
C SER A 138 -14.89 0.84 15.50
N GLU A 139 -14.05 0.24 16.34
CA GLU A 139 -12.73 0.77 16.70
C GLU A 139 -11.80 0.81 15.48
N ARG A 140 -11.82 -0.26 14.68
CA ARG A 140 -11.06 -0.33 13.42
C ARG A 140 -11.48 0.76 12.43
N ILE A 141 -12.77 1.04 12.31
CA ILE A 141 -13.31 2.10 11.46
C ILE A 141 -12.88 3.48 11.98
N ASP A 142 -13.06 3.77 13.27
CA ASP A 142 -12.67 5.05 13.86
C ASP A 142 -11.18 5.32 13.64
N ARG A 143 -10.33 4.32 13.89
CA ARG A 143 -8.89 4.47 13.68
C ARG A 143 -8.53 4.63 12.20
N PHE A 144 -9.13 3.82 11.33
CA PHE A 144 -8.95 3.94 9.88
C PHE A 144 -9.29 5.35 9.36
N VAL A 145 -10.44 5.90 9.72
CA VAL A 145 -10.86 7.24 9.29
C VAL A 145 -9.88 8.31 9.80
N LYS A 146 -9.46 8.22 11.08
CA LYS A 146 -8.49 9.15 11.67
C LYS A 146 -7.15 9.13 10.94
N CYS A 147 -6.62 7.95 10.62
CA CYS A 147 -5.35 7.83 9.90
C CYS A 147 -5.42 8.44 8.50
N PHE A 148 -6.47 8.15 7.73
CA PHE A 148 -6.63 8.73 6.39
C PHE A 148 -6.87 10.25 6.41
N MET A 149 -7.59 10.77 7.41
CA MET A 149 -7.69 12.21 7.61
C MET A 149 -6.33 12.85 7.94
N ALA A 150 -5.49 12.19 8.74
CA ALA A 150 -4.15 12.66 9.04
C ALA A 150 -3.26 12.67 7.78
N LEU A 151 -3.33 11.61 6.96
CA LEU A 151 -2.61 11.52 5.67
C LEU A 151 -3.01 12.66 4.72
N ALA A 152 -4.33 12.91 4.59
CA ALA A 152 -4.86 13.97 3.75
C ALA A 152 -4.36 15.36 4.18
N LYS A 153 -4.28 15.64 5.49
CA LYS A 153 -3.73 16.90 6.02
C LYS A 153 -2.23 17.04 5.73
N GLY A 154 -1.50 15.93 5.73
CA GLY A 154 -0.06 15.88 5.46
C GLY A 154 0.78 16.39 6.63
N GLY A 155 1.93 15.76 6.84
CA GLY A 155 2.97 16.19 7.76
C GLY A 155 4.20 16.68 7.01
N ARG A 156 5.06 17.45 7.69
CA ARG A 156 6.41 17.79 7.21
C ARG A 156 7.46 16.74 7.60
N GLU A 157 7.07 15.81 8.46
CA GLU A 157 7.93 14.76 8.99
C GLU A 157 7.85 13.50 8.15
N PRO A 158 8.94 12.72 8.08
CA PRO A 158 8.94 11.48 7.35
C PRO A 158 8.08 10.41 8.04
N LEU A 159 7.27 9.73 7.23
CA LEU A 159 6.35 8.70 7.66
C LEU A 159 6.61 7.43 6.86
N ILE A 160 6.83 6.31 7.54
CA ILE A 160 6.95 4.99 6.93
C ILE A 160 5.65 4.23 7.19
N ILE A 161 5.00 3.74 6.13
CA ILE A 161 3.82 2.87 6.19
C ILE A 161 4.14 1.54 5.54
N SER A 162 3.74 0.43 6.16
CA SER A 162 3.98 -0.89 5.61
C SER A 162 2.91 -1.31 4.59
N ARG A 163 3.27 -2.22 3.68
CA ARG A 163 2.27 -2.81 2.77
C ARG A 163 1.13 -3.51 3.50
N ASP A 164 1.42 -4.17 4.62
CA ASP A 164 0.41 -4.88 5.40
C ASP A 164 -0.60 -3.91 6.05
N TRP A 165 -0.16 -2.69 6.40
CA TRP A 165 -1.05 -1.62 6.86
C TRP A 165 -2.11 -1.29 5.79
N LEU A 166 -1.70 -1.26 4.52
CA LEU A 166 -2.58 -0.94 3.39
C LEU A 166 -3.55 -2.08 3.09
N GLU A 167 -3.08 -3.32 3.16
CA GLU A 167 -3.93 -4.50 3.03
C GLU A 167 -4.99 -4.56 4.14
N GLU A 168 -4.61 -4.19 5.37
CA GLU A 168 -5.55 -4.10 6.49
C GLU A 168 -6.54 -2.94 6.33
N ALA A 169 -6.09 -1.77 5.88
CA ALA A 169 -6.96 -0.65 5.53
C ALA A 169 -7.98 -1.06 4.44
N ALA A 170 -7.52 -1.76 3.39
CA ALA A 170 -8.36 -2.27 2.32
C ALA A 170 -9.35 -3.33 2.84
N ARG A 171 -8.93 -4.19 3.77
CA ARG A 171 -9.81 -5.15 4.45
C ARG A 171 -10.93 -4.45 5.23
N ILE A 172 -10.64 -3.33 5.91
CA ILE A 172 -11.67 -2.54 6.60
C ILE A 172 -12.70 -2.00 5.59
N LYS A 173 -12.26 -1.37 4.48
CA LYS A 173 -13.19 -0.92 3.42
C LYS A 173 -14.04 -2.06 2.87
N ARG A 174 -13.43 -3.20 2.51
CA ARG A 174 -14.15 -4.40 2.02
C ARG A 174 -15.18 -4.88 3.03
N ARG A 175 -14.83 -4.95 4.32
CA ARG A 175 -15.73 -5.43 5.38
C ARG A 175 -16.94 -4.53 5.55
N VAL A 176 -16.75 -3.21 5.47
CA VAL A 176 -17.78 -2.21 5.75
C VAL A 176 -18.67 -1.94 4.53
N LEU A 177 -18.10 -1.95 3.32
CA LEU A 177 -18.83 -1.56 2.11
C LEU A 177 -19.33 -2.75 1.29
N ALA A 178 -18.74 -3.94 1.45
CA ALA A 178 -18.98 -5.08 0.56
C ALA A 178 -18.97 -6.45 1.26
N GLU A 179 -19.31 -6.50 2.55
CA GLU A 179 -19.37 -7.75 3.35
C GLU A 179 -18.08 -8.60 3.30
N GLY A 180 -16.92 -7.95 3.22
CA GLY A 180 -15.62 -8.64 3.06
C GLY A 180 -15.16 -8.74 1.60
N GLY A 181 -15.87 -8.12 0.67
CA GLY A 181 -15.52 -7.99 -0.74
C GLY A 181 -16.35 -8.86 -1.68
N SER A 182 -17.26 -9.70 -1.17
CA SER A 182 -18.10 -10.61 -1.95
C SER A 182 -19.48 -10.03 -2.30
N ASN A 183 -19.97 -9.04 -1.53
CA ASN A 183 -21.32 -8.52 -1.68
C ASN A 183 -21.30 -7.15 -2.36
N ARG A 184 -21.85 -7.08 -3.59
CA ARG A 184 -21.90 -5.85 -4.39
C ARG A 184 -23.19 -5.06 -4.24
N SER A 185 -24.17 -5.58 -3.48
CA SER A 185 -25.53 -5.04 -3.50
C SER A 185 -25.58 -3.55 -3.13
N PHE A 186 -24.83 -3.11 -2.12
CA PHE A 186 -24.83 -1.70 -1.73
C PHE A 186 -24.28 -0.78 -2.81
N TYR A 187 -23.25 -1.21 -3.53
CA TYR A 187 -22.75 -0.48 -4.69
C TYR A 187 -23.82 -0.41 -5.78
N ASP A 188 -24.39 -1.56 -6.15
CA ASP A 188 -25.40 -1.65 -7.22
C ASP A 188 -26.63 -0.79 -6.90
N ASP A 189 -27.12 -0.83 -5.66
CA ASP A 189 -28.26 -0.03 -5.19
C ASP A 189 -27.95 1.49 -5.28
N ILE A 190 -26.70 1.94 -5.09
CA ILE A 190 -26.30 3.35 -5.31
C ILE A 190 -26.26 3.68 -6.81
N ILE A 191 -25.76 2.76 -7.65
CA ILE A 191 -25.74 2.97 -9.12
C ILE A 191 -27.16 3.12 -9.65
N ASP A 192 -28.09 2.30 -9.18
CA ASP A 192 -29.51 2.39 -9.53
C ASP A 192 -30.12 3.72 -9.07
N ALA A 193 -29.77 4.20 -7.87
CA ALA A 193 -30.20 5.51 -7.38
C ALA A 193 -29.69 6.66 -8.28
N ILE A 194 -28.45 6.58 -8.80
CA ILE A 194 -27.90 7.57 -9.75
C ILE A 194 -28.66 7.52 -11.07
N ASP A 195 -28.98 6.33 -11.57
CA ASP A 195 -29.73 6.17 -12.81
C ASP A 195 -31.15 6.72 -12.71
N ALA A 196 -31.76 6.63 -11.53
CA ALA A 196 -33.09 7.15 -11.25
C ALA A 196 -33.18 8.69 -11.16
N VAL A 197 -32.07 9.41 -10.91
CA VAL A 197 -32.09 10.89 -10.86
C VAL A 197 -32.51 11.48 -12.21
N ASP A 198 -33.39 12.47 -12.23
CA ASP A 198 -33.83 13.09 -13.47
C ASP A 198 -32.65 13.73 -14.24
N LYS A 199 -32.67 13.65 -15.58
CA LYS A 199 -31.60 14.20 -16.43
C LYS A 199 -31.47 15.72 -16.33
N SER A 200 -32.55 16.41 -15.95
CA SER A 200 -32.55 17.85 -15.69
C SER A 200 -31.79 18.22 -14.42
N GLU A 201 -31.76 17.33 -13.43
CA GLU A 201 -30.98 17.51 -12.19
C GLU A 201 -29.54 17.00 -12.35
N MET A 202 -29.36 15.89 -13.07
CA MET A 202 -28.06 15.26 -13.27
C MET A 202 -27.86 14.82 -14.73
N PRO A 203 -27.13 15.61 -15.53
CA PRO A 203 -26.80 15.28 -16.91
C PRO A 203 -26.05 13.94 -17.04
N ARG A 204 -26.12 13.32 -18.22
CA ARG A 204 -25.54 11.99 -18.49
C ARG A 204 -24.04 11.92 -18.19
N ASP A 205 -23.29 12.94 -18.55
CA ASP A 205 -21.84 12.96 -18.34
C ASP A 205 -21.50 13.06 -16.85
N THR A 206 -22.27 13.86 -16.10
CA THR A 206 -22.18 13.94 -14.63
C THR A 206 -22.52 12.60 -13.98
N LYS A 207 -23.56 11.89 -14.45
CA LYS A 207 -23.86 10.51 -13.99
C LYS A 207 -22.67 9.58 -14.23
N GLY A 208 -22.11 9.60 -15.45
CA GLY A 208 -20.96 8.78 -15.81
C GLY A 208 -19.77 9.01 -14.88
N PHE A 209 -19.44 10.29 -14.63
CA PHE A 209 -18.38 10.69 -13.71
C PHE A 209 -18.65 10.23 -12.26
N ILE A 210 -19.86 10.45 -11.73
CA ILE A 210 -20.21 10.04 -10.35
C ILE A 210 -20.15 8.51 -10.18
N LYS A 211 -20.61 7.74 -11.17
CA LYS A 211 -20.51 6.27 -11.13
C LYS A 211 -19.06 5.79 -11.12
N HIS A 212 -18.20 6.44 -11.89
CA HIS A 212 -16.77 6.17 -11.89
C HIS A 212 -16.17 6.44 -10.49
N GLU A 213 -16.45 7.63 -9.93
CA GLU A 213 -16.02 8.01 -8.59
C GLU A 213 -16.49 7.02 -7.50
N ILE A 214 -17.72 6.51 -7.60
CA ILE A 214 -18.23 5.52 -6.64
C ILE A 214 -17.54 4.18 -6.81
N ARG A 215 -17.31 3.71 -8.05
CA ARG A 215 -16.58 2.44 -8.28
C ARG A 215 -15.21 2.45 -7.62
N LEU A 216 -14.49 3.57 -7.71
CA LEU A 216 -13.19 3.75 -7.07
C LEU A 216 -13.27 3.61 -5.54
N ARG A 217 -14.35 4.07 -4.92
CA ARG A 217 -14.51 4.04 -3.44
C ARG A 217 -14.90 2.68 -2.88
N PHE A 218 -15.38 1.75 -3.70
CA PHE A 218 -15.73 0.39 -3.28
C PHE A 218 -14.58 -0.57 -3.58
N PHE A 219 -14.22 -1.38 -2.59
CA PHE A 219 -13.24 -2.45 -2.77
C PHE A 219 -13.94 -3.80 -2.83
N PHE A 220 -13.69 -4.55 -3.90
CA PHE A 220 -14.13 -5.92 -4.10
C PHE A 220 -12.94 -6.86 -4.22
N GLU A 221 -13.09 -8.09 -3.75
CA GLU A 221 -12.09 -9.16 -3.89
C GLU A 221 -10.64 -8.72 -3.61
N LYS A 222 -9.86 -8.39 -4.64
CA LYS A 222 -8.43 -8.03 -4.59
C LYS A 222 -8.16 -6.52 -4.62
N ASP A 223 -9.18 -5.68 -4.71
CA ASP A 223 -9.03 -4.22 -4.71
C ASP A 223 -8.26 -3.75 -3.45
N SER A 224 -7.38 -2.77 -3.66
CA SER A 224 -6.48 -2.22 -2.64
C SER A 224 -6.32 -0.71 -2.84
N PHE A 225 -5.66 -0.06 -1.88
CA PHE A 225 -5.23 1.32 -2.06
C PHE A 225 -4.09 1.39 -3.08
N HIS A 226 -4.14 2.43 -3.90
CA HIS A 226 -3.12 2.76 -4.89
C HIS A 226 -2.34 3.98 -4.43
N PHE A 227 -1.04 4.01 -4.70
CA PHE A 227 -0.19 5.16 -4.39
C PHE A 227 0.14 5.89 -5.65
N TYR A 228 -0.01 7.21 -5.60
CA TYR A 228 0.36 8.07 -6.71
C TYR A 228 1.42 9.05 -6.26
N LEU A 229 2.43 9.29 -7.10
CA LEU A 229 3.23 10.50 -6.98
C LEU A 229 2.34 11.67 -7.36
N ASP A 230 2.29 12.69 -6.51
CA ASP A 230 1.52 13.90 -6.80
C ASP A 230 2.21 14.65 -7.96
N GLY A 231 1.54 14.75 -9.10
CA GLY A 231 2.08 15.33 -10.35
C GLY A 231 2.06 16.86 -10.39
N GLY A 232 1.84 17.54 -9.25
CA GLY A 232 1.87 19.01 -9.15
C GLY A 232 0.75 19.75 -9.90
N THR A 233 0.00 19.05 -10.76
CA THR A 233 -1.23 19.55 -11.36
C THR A 233 -2.31 19.62 -10.29
N GLU A 234 -2.85 20.81 -10.03
CA GLU A 234 -4.03 20.98 -9.19
C GLU A 234 -5.14 20.06 -9.71
N THR A 235 -5.37 18.93 -9.04
CA THR A 235 -6.53 18.09 -9.33
C THR A 235 -7.76 18.96 -9.14
N SER A 236 -8.47 19.15 -10.24
CA SER A 236 -9.67 19.97 -10.37
C SER A 236 -10.60 19.82 -9.18
N GLY A 237 -10.82 20.95 -8.48
CA GLY A 237 -12.03 21.37 -7.75
C GLY A 237 -12.79 20.38 -6.85
N PRO A 238 -13.22 20.78 -5.65
CA PRO A 238 -14.14 19.98 -4.87
C PRO A 238 -15.53 20.03 -5.53
N VAL A 239 -16.05 18.88 -6.00
CA VAL A 239 -17.46 18.42 -6.01
C VAL A 239 -17.63 17.37 -7.13
N PRO A 240 -17.85 16.10 -6.75
CA PRO A 240 -19.22 15.58 -6.70
C PRO A 240 -19.53 14.85 -5.39
N PHE A 241 -18.73 15.08 -4.34
CA PHE A 241 -18.90 14.36 -3.07
C PHE A 241 -20.30 14.56 -2.47
N TYR A 242 -20.93 15.71 -2.70
CA TYR A 242 -22.32 15.96 -2.29
C TYR A 242 -23.29 14.90 -2.84
N TRP A 243 -23.23 14.60 -4.14
CA TRP A 243 -24.15 13.63 -4.77
C TRP A 243 -23.90 12.21 -4.26
N ILE A 244 -22.62 11.83 -4.13
CA ILE A 244 -22.23 10.53 -3.58
C ILE A 244 -22.76 10.39 -2.15
N GLU A 245 -22.53 11.39 -1.30
CA GLU A 245 -22.99 11.41 0.08
C GLU A 245 -24.53 11.37 0.18
N ARG A 246 -25.22 12.18 -0.63
CA ARG A 246 -26.68 12.25 -0.61
C ARG A 246 -27.32 10.93 -1.01
N LEU A 247 -26.95 10.39 -2.18
CA LEU A 247 -27.55 9.17 -2.72
C LEU A 247 -27.21 7.94 -1.86
N SER A 248 -25.97 7.84 -1.37
CA SER A 248 -25.62 6.75 -0.47
C SER A 248 -26.36 6.82 0.87
N LYS A 249 -26.66 8.02 1.40
CA LYS A 249 -27.53 8.16 2.59
C LYS A 249 -28.96 7.72 2.30
N GLU A 250 -29.53 8.15 1.17
CA GLU A 250 -30.89 7.75 0.76
C GLU A 250 -31.01 6.23 0.64
N VAL A 251 -30.03 5.58 0.00
CA VAL A 251 -29.96 4.12 -0.11
C VAL A 251 -29.86 3.46 1.27
N LEU A 252 -28.99 3.95 2.16
CA LEU A 252 -28.86 3.39 3.51
C LEU A 252 -30.17 3.53 4.31
N GLU A 253 -30.85 4.66 4.22
CA GLU A 253 -32.15 4.86 4.89
C GLU A 253 -33.23 3.93 4.34
N SER A 254 -33.19 3.59 3.04
CA SER A 254 -34.11 2.61 2.45
C SER A 254 -33.98 1.21 3.09
N TYR A 255 -32.82 0.88 3.65
CA TYR A 255 -32.58 -0.40 4.31
C TYR A 255 -33.16 -0.50 5.72
N LYS A 256 -33.72 0.59 6.27
CA LYS A 256 -34.36 0.60 7.59
C LYS A 256 -35.46 -0.46 7.72
N SER A 257 -36.22 -0.73 6.66
CA SER A 257 -37.32 -1.71 6.68
C SER A 257 -36.86 -3.17 6.53
N HIS A 258 -35.58 -3.41 6.23
CA HIS A 258 -35.08 -4.77 6.01
C HIS A 258 -35.00 -5.57 7.32
N PRO A 259 -35.17 -6.91 7.27
CA PRO A 259 -35.14 -7.75 8.46
C PRO A 259 -33.81 -7.66 9.22
N ALA A 260 -33.89 -7.74 10.56
CA ALA A 260 -32.72 -7.84 11.43
C ALA A 260 -31.81 -9.01 11.04
N GLY A 261 -30.50 -8.80 11.13
CA GLY A 261 -29.49 -9.81 10.76
C GLY A 261 -29.18 -9.90 9.27
N THR A 262 -29.90 -9.18 8.40
CA THR A 262 -29.52 -9.08 6.97
C THR A 262 -28.40 -8.06 6.77
N TRP A 263 -27.57 -8.27 5.73
CA TRP A 263 -26.49 -7.34 5.36
C TRP A 263 -26.99 -5.90 5.17
N LYS A 264 -28.08 -5.71 4.42
CA LYS A 264 -28.70 -4.39 4.20
C LYS A 264 -29.11 -3.73 5.53
N ARG A 265 -29.69 -4.51 6.45
CA ARG A 265 -30.05 -3.99 7.77
C ARG A 265 -28.82 -3.64 8.62
N THR A 266 -27.75 -4.43 8.56
CA THR A 266 -26.47 -4.11 9.21
C THR A 266 -25.90 -2.79 8.68
N LEU A 267 -25.90 -2.58 7.36
CA LEU A 267 -25.46 -1.32 6.75
C LEU A 267 -26.26 -0.11 7.27
N TYR A 268 -27.58 -0.24 7.42
CA TYR A 268 -28.42 0.81 8.01
C TYR A 268 -28.05 1.11 9.47
N GLU A 269 -27.86 0.07 10.26
CA GLU A 269 -27.51 0.20 11.69
C GLU A 269 -26.15 0.88 11.87
N SER A 270 -25.18 0.61 10.98
CA SER A 270 -23.86 1.24 10.94
C SER A 270 -23.73 2.38 9.92
N ARG A 271 -24.83 3.03 9.51
CA ARG A 271 -24.83 3.97 8.37
C ARG A 271 -23.84 5.14 8.50
N HIS A 272 -23.62 5.66 9.70
CA HIS A 272 -22.64 6.74 9.92
C HIS A 272 -21.20 6.28 9.66
N ASP A 273 -20.87 5.07 10.08
CA ASP A 273 -19.57 4.45 9.85
C ASP A 273 -19.38 4.14 8.36
N VAL A 274 -20.41 3.58 7.71
CA VAL A 274 -20.42 3.31 6.25
C VAL A 274 -20.16 4.59 5.46
N GLN A 275 -20.85 5.68 5.80
CA GLN A 275 -20.64 6.99 5.19
C GLN A 275 -19.21 7.47 5.38
N SER A 276 -18.66 7.35 6.59
CA SER A 276 -17.30 7.80 6.91
C SER A 276 -16.23 7.01 6.13
N VAL A 277 -16.40 5.70 6.00
CA VAL A 277 -15.51 4.82 5.23
C VAL A 277 -15.64 5.04 3.72
N LEU A 278 -16.84 5.37 3.23
CA LEU A 278 -17.08 5.71 1.83
C LEU A 278 -16.36 7.01 1.43
N ARG A 279 -16.18 7.95 2.38
CA ARG A 279 -15.45 9.21 2.13
C ARG A 279 -13.98 9.00 1.82
N VAL A 280 -13.39 7.92 2.31
CA VAL A 280 -11.97 7.64 2.12
C VAL A 280 -11.72 7.25 0.67
N TYR A 281 -11.00 8.12 -0.06
CA TYR A 281 -10.62 7.92 -1.46
C TYR A 281 -9.58 6.80 -1.57
N PRO A 282 -9.62 5.96 -2.62
CA PRO A 282 -8.71 4.80 -2.74
C PRO A 282 -7.29 5.16 -3.19
N CYS A 283 -7.10 6.38 -3.72
CA CYS A 283 -5.79 6.88 -4.11
C CYS A 283 -5.15 7.61 -2.92
N VAL A 284 -3.95 7.19 -2.56
CA VAL A 284 -3.10 7.83 -1.55
C VAL A 284 -1.96 8.54 -2.28
N TYR A 285 -2.02 9.86 -2.30
CA TYR A 285 -0.98 10.67 -2.92
C TYR A 285 0.24 10.73 -1.99
N MET A 286 1.38 10.27 -2.50
CA MET A 286 2.66 10.34 -1.82
C MET A 286 3.13 11.78 -1.75
N LYS A 287 3.07 12.32 -0.54
CA LYS A 287 3.75 13.57 -0.21
C LYS A 287 5.24 13.29 -0.06
N LYS A 288 6.06 14.36 -0.13
CA LYS A 288 7.52 14.32 -0.19
C LYS A 288 8.24 13.41 0.84
N TRP A 289 7.58 13.07 1.95
CA TRP A 289 8.16 12.32 3.07
C TRP A 289 7.44 11.02 3.43
N LEU A 290 6.49 10.57 2.59
CA LEU A 290 5.81 9.28 2.79
C LEU A 290 6.60 8.17 2.10
N LEU A 291 6.99 7.16 2.87
CA LEU A 291 7.72 5.97 2.41
C LEU A 291 6.85 4.73 2.59
N VAL A 292 6.83 3.88 1.56
CA VAL A 292 6.16 2.57 1.64
C VAL A 292 7.18 1.48 1.91
N GLN A 293 7.06 0.85 3.07
CA GLN A 293 7.81 -0.34 3.43
C GLN A 293 7.12 -1.56 2.83
N GLU A 294 7.60 -1.97 1.66
CA GLU A 294 6.95 -3.02 0.89
C GLU A 294 7.14 -4.40 1.50
N PHE A 295 8.30 -4.77 2.03
CA PHE A 295 8.54 -6.12 2.52
C PHE A 295 8.38 -6.19 4.05
N THR A 296 7.44 -7.00 4.52
CA THR A 296 7.12 -7.16 5.95
C THR A 296 7.19 -8.64 6.34
N ARG A 297 7.07 -8.94 7.63
CA ARG A 297 7.07 -10.32 8.15
C ARG A 297 6.01 -11.23 7.55
N GLY A 298 4.95 -10.65 6.99
CA GLY A 298 3.85 -11.38 6.35
C GLY A 298 4.20 -11.96 4.98
N CYS A 299 5.13 -11.34 4.24
CA CYS A 299 5.37 -11.68 2.84
C CYS A 299 6.17 -12.98 2.66
N GLU A 300 6.01 -13.62 1.50
CA GLU A 300 6.66 -14.89 1.18
C GLU A 300 8.18 -14.79 1.21
N LEU A 301 8.73 -13.71 0.64
CA LEU A 301 10.17 -13.47 0.61
C LEU A 301 10.75 -13.41 2.03
N TRP A 302 10.05 -12.79 2.99
CA TRP A 302 10.55 -12.68 4.37
C TRP A 302 10.67 -14.04 5.08
N LYS A 303 9.73 -14.95 4.80
CA LYS A 303 9.59 -16.23 5.50
C LYS A 303 10.47 -17.34 4.90
N GLY A 304 10.94 -17.16 3.68
CA GLY A 304 11.71 -18.17 2.95
C GLY A 304 13.22 -18.00 3.07
N ASN A 305 13.94 -19.00 2.57
CA ASN A 305 15.37 -18.90 2.27
C ASN A 305 15.54 -18.43 0.82
N VAL A 306 16.58 -17.65 0.58
CA VAL A 306 16.91 -17.11 -0.74
C VAL A 306 18.29 -17.58 -1.14
N LEU A 307 18.40 -18.14 -2.34
CA LEU A 307 19.66 -18.41 -3.00
C LEU A 307 20.08 -17.15 -3.75
N LEU A 308 21.05 -16.42 -3.22
CA LEU A 308 21.58 -15.20 -3.81
C LEU A 308 22.79 -15.54 -4.67
N GLY A 309 22.65 -15.39 -5.98
CA GLY A 309 23.73 -15.53 -6.95
C GLY A 309 24.37 -14.19 -7.29
N ALA A 310 25.70 -14.16 -7.31
CA ALA A 310 26.48 -13.07 -7.92
C ALA A 310 27.21 -13.59 -9.17
N PRO A 311 27.15 -12.88 -10.31
CA PRO A 311 27.99 -13.23 -11.45
C PRO A 311 29.47 -13.09 -11.08
N VAL A 312 30.32 -14.01 -11.53
CA VAL A 312 31.78 -13.80 -11.48
C VAL A 312 32.08 -12.69 -12.47
N LEU A 313 32.76 -11.64 -12.01
CA LEU A 313 33.37 -10.67 -12.91
C LEU A 313 34.38 -11.42 -13.77
N ALA A 314 34.10 -11.53 -15.08
CA ALA A 314 35.01 -12.10 -16.07
C ALA A 314 36.18 -11.15 -16.34
#